data_AF-G7Z3N1-F1
#
_entry.id   AF-G7Z3N1-F1
#
_cell.length_a   1.000
_cell.length_b   1.000
_cell.length_c   1.000
_cell.angle_alpha   90.00
_cell.angle_beta   90.00
_cell.angle_gamma   90.00
#
_symmetry.space_group_name_H-M   'P 1'
#
loop_
_entity.id
_entity.type
_entity.pdbx_description
1 polymer ?
#
loop_
_entity_poly.entity_id
_entity_poly.type
_entity_poly.pdbx_seq_one_letter_code
_entity_poly.pdbx_strand_id
1 'polypeptide(L)'
;MAAEGSAMGIGQGDPVPVPCRLCGADSVPRFELLLMGRHRAGFFECKGCGSMQTERPYWLADAYADPRPLTDVGIVARSFDLSMRVDLILSMLGVGADAVCLDWAGGNGLFARIMRDRGWNVFLHEPYTPNFYVPFHSAEQAGVERADVVTAFEVLEHLPDPARDIEALFGFDPDILIVTTELYSGQDRSWYYFGENNGQHVFFYSRKGLESIARRHGRGLITAGSMHFLLRSKPRRCAYGMAEIHALAALLGDPERLHAKAMERMSDHMRSPFRHALRDHQDILARMQAGDLPA
;
A
#
# COMPACT_ATOMS: atom_id res chain seq x y z
N MET A 1 -19.13 10.57 -42.56
CA MET A 1 -17.90 11.40 -42.55
C MET A 1 -18.01 12.36 -41.38
N ALA A 2 -17.49 11.96 -40.23
CA ALA A 2 -17.35 12.82 -39.06
C ALA A 2 -15.87 13.15 -38.94
N ALA A 3 -15.56 14.43 -39.05
CA ALA A 3 -14.22 14.96 -39.17
C ALA A 3 -13.40 14.74 -37.89
N GLU A 4 -12.16 14.32 -38.11
CA GLU A 4 -11.07 14.33 -37.15
C GLU A 4 -10.87 15.76 -36.63
N GLY A 5 -11.22 15.98 -35.36
CA GLY A 5 -10.91 17.20 -34.61
C GLY A 5 -9.58 17.01 -33.88
N SER A 6 -8.57 17.77 -34.32
CA SER A 6 -7.25 17.95 -33.73
C SER A 6 -7.26 17.95 -32.19
N ALA A 7 -6.58 16.96 -31.59
CA ALA A 7 -6.27 16.90 -30.17
C ALA A 7 -5.13 17.90 -29.86
N MET A 8 -5.48 19.15 -29.59
CA MET A 8 -4.59 20.12 -28.94
C MET A 8 -5.10 20.43 -27.53
N GLY A 9 -4.24 20.15 -26.55
CA GLY A 9 -4.47 20.28 -25.12
C GLY A 9 -4.36 18.91 -24.46
N ILE A 10 -3.17 18.54 -23.98
CA ILE A 10 -2.96 17.40 -23.10
C ILE A 10 -2.35 17.99 -21.84
N GLY A 11 -3.20 18.31 -20.87
CA GLY A 11 -2.86 19.09 -19.67
C GLY A 11 -2.79 20.61 -19.93
N GLN A 12 -2.08 21.34 -19.07
CA GLN A 12 -1.90 22.81 -19.17
C GLN A 12 -1.15 23.29 -20.44
N GLY A 13 -0.92 22.42 -21.43
CA GLY A 13 -0.46 22.81 -22.76
C GLY A 13 1.03 22.61 -23.01
N ASP A 14 1.73 21.74 -22.26
CA ASP A 14 3.16 21.49 -22.50
C ASP A 14 3.37 20.55 -23.72
N PRO A 15 3.99 21.02 -24.81
CA PRO A 15 4.26 20.22 -26.01
C PRO A 15 5.51 19.33 -25.87
N VAL A 16 5.96 19.07 -24.64
CA VAL A 16 7.24 18.44 -24.33
C VAL A 16 7.00 17.00 -23.83
N PRO A 17 7.88 16.02 -24.17
CA PRO A 17 7.83 14.70 -23.56
C PRO A 17 7.77 14.81 -22.04
N VAL A 18 6.74 14.22 -21.42
CA VAL A 18 6.58 14.22 -19.96
C VAL A 18 7.44 13.09 -19.40
N PRO A 19 8.55 13.36 -18.67
CA PRO A 19 9.38 12.31 -18.12
C PRO A 19 8.61 11.50 -17.07
N CYS A 20 8.85 10.19 -17.06
CA CYS A 20 8.23 9.31 -16.09
C CYS A 20 8.77 9.62 -14.68
N ARG A 21 7.88 9.87 -13.72
CA ARG A 21 8.24 10.17 -12.33
C ARG A 21 8.79 8.97 -11.55
N LEU A 22 8.74 7.76 -12.12
CA LEU A 22 9.33 6.56 -11.53
C LEU A 22 10.71 6.23 -12.12
N CYS A 23 10.84 6.20 -13.45
CA CYS A 23 12.07 5.71 -14.10
C CYS A 23 12.78 6.74 -15.00
N GLY A 24 12.25 7.95 -15.13
CA GLY A 24 12.86 9.03 -15.93
C GLY A 24 12.73 8.92 -17.45
N ALA A 25 12.26 7.79 -17.99
CA ALA A 25 12.03 7.63 -19.43
C ALA A 25 10.85 8.47 -19.94
N ASP A 26 10.84 8.80 -21.23
CA ASP A 26 9.76 9.56 -21.85
C ASP A 26 8.40 8.85 -21.75
N SER A 27 7.36 9.64 -21.50
CA SER A 27 5.97 9.17 -21.53
C SER A 27 5.22 9.76 -22.71
N VAL A 28 4.25 9.01 -23.23
CA VAL A 28 3.37 9.43 -24.32
C VAL A 28 1.99 9.79 -23.79
N PRO A 29 1.38 10.87 -24.27
CA PRO A 29 0.01 11.21 -23.91
C PRO A 29 -0.97 10.12 -24.36
N ARG A 30 -1.98 9.84 -23.52
CA ARG A 30 -3.06 8.88 -23.83
C ARG A 30 -4.41 9.56 -23.90
N PHE A 31 -4.79 10.30 -22.86
CA PHE A 31 -6.06 11.00 -22.76
C PHE A 31 -6.04 12.04 -21.63
N GLU A 32 -7.14 12.78 -21.49
CA GLU A 32 -7.40 13.66 -20.36
C GLU A 32 -8.64 13.21 -19.59
N LEU A 33 -8.69 13.45 -18.28
CA LEU A 33 -9.90 13.29 -17.47
C LEU A 33 -10.25 14.60 -16.75
N LEU A 34 -11.53 14.76 -16.41
CA LEU A 34 -12.02 15.87 -15.60
C LEU A 34 -12.13 15.41 -14.14
N LEU A 35 -11.08 15.63 -13.37
CA LEU A 35 -11.00 15.22 -11.98
C LEU A 35 -11.81 16.16 -11.09
N MET A 36 -12.55 15.58 -10.14
CA MET A 36 -13.44 16.25 -9.18
C MET A 36 -14.44 17.22 -9.88
N GLY A 37 -14.78 16.95 -11.14
CA GLY A 37 -15.64 17.79 -11.97
C GLY A 37 -15.06 19.16 -12.36
N ARG A 38 -13.79 19.45 -12.06
CA ARG A 38 -13.22 20.81 -12.22
C ARG A 38 -11.76 20.90 -12.65
N HIS A 39 -10.94 19.87 -12.46
CA HIS A 39 -9.53 19.88 -12.87
C HIS A 39 -9.32 19.02 -14.10
N ARG A 40 -8.88 19.62 -15.21
CA ARG A 40 -8.45 18.85 -16.38
C ARG A 40 -7.04 18.33 -16.14
N ALA A 41 -6.86 17.03 -16.25
CA ALA A 41 -5.58 16.36 -16.03
C ALA A 41 -5.24 15.46 -17.22
N GLY A 42 -4.04 15.63 -17.76
CA GLY A 42 -3.47 14.72 -18.77
C GLY A 42 -2.94 13.43 -18.15
N PHE A 43 -3.12 12.32 -18.86
CA PHE A 43 -2.62 10.98 -18.50
C PHE A 43 -1.61 10.51 -19.55
N PHE A 44 -0.47 10.02 -19.08
CA PHE A 44 0.71 9.70 -19.88
C PHE A 44 1.20 8.29 -19.55
N GLU A 45 1.48 7.50 -20.58
CA GLU A 45 2.01 6.15 -20.46
C GLU A 45 3.52 6.16 -20.70
N CYS A 46 4.29 5.64 -19.76
CA CYS A 46 5.75 5.61 -19.85
C CYS A 46 6.23 4.55 -20.85
N LYS A 47 7.08 4.93 -21.81
CA LYS A 47 7.71 3.99 -22.75
C LYS A 47 8.74 3.06 -22.10
N GLY A 48 9.32 3.48 -20.98
CA GLY A 48 10.35 2.73 -20.26
C GLY A 48 9.79 1.64 -19.36
N CYS A 49 9.01 2.03 -18.35
CA CYS A 49 8.45 1.09 -17.38
C CYS A 49 7.02 0.64 -17.71
N GLY A 50 6.31 1.27 -18.65
CA GLY A 50 4.92 0.91 -18.98
C GLY A 50 3.89 1.35 -17.94
N SER A 51 4.29 2.04 -16.86
CA SER A 51 3.35 2.64 -15.89
C SER A 51 2.68 3.86 -16.51
N MET A 52 1.49 4.20 -15.99
CA MET A 52 0.80 5.44 -16.33
C MET A 52 0.95 6.47 -15.20
N GLN A 53 0.94 7.74 -15.56
CA GLN A 53 0.96 8.85 -14.61
C GLN A 53 0.10 9.99 -15.12
N THR A 54 -0.33 10.84 -14.20
CA THR A 54 -0.85 12.15 -14.57
C THR A 54 0.28 13.13 -14.92
N GLU A 55 -0.03 14.33 -15.42
CA GLU A 55 0.88 15.49 -15.31
C GLU A 55 1.23 15.78 -13.83
N ARG A 56 2.15 16.71 -13.54
CA ARG A 56 2.43 17.06 -12.12
C ARG A 56 1.11 17.52 -11.47
N PRO A 57 0.63 16.83 -10.41
CA PRO A 57 -0.77 16.96 -10.00
C PRO A 57 -0.99 18.24 -9.19
N TYR A 58 -1.28 19.33 -9.89
CA TYR A 58 -1.45 20.67 -9.31
C TYR A 58 -2.70 20.83 -8.42
N TRP A 59 -3.63 19.86 -8.48
CA TRP A 59 -4.91 19.88 -7.76
C TRP A 59 -4.89 19.12 -6.42
N LEU A 60 -3.78 18.48 -6.03
CA LEU A 60 -3.78 17.62 -4.83
C LEU A 60 -4.19 18.36 -3.56
N ALA A 61 -3.85 19.64 -3.42
CA ALA A 61 -4.30 20.45 -2.29
C ALA A 61 -5.84 20.48 -2.18
N ASP A 62 -6.54 20.54 -3.32
CA ASP A 62 -8.00 20.52 -3.38
C ASP A 62 -8.55 19.10 -3.13
N ALA A 63 -7.84 18.06 -3.58
CA ALA A 63 -8.21 16.65 -3.39
C ALA A 63 -8.08 16.18 -1.94
N TYR A 64 -7.22 16.83 -1.16
CA TYR A 64 -6.99 16.56 0.27
C TYR A 64 -7.56 17.65 1.20
N ALA A 65 -8.31 18.63 0.66
CA ALA A 65 -8.88 19.72 1.45
C ALA A 65 -9.89 19.24 2.52
N ASP A 66 -10.59 18.13 2.24
CA ASP A 66 -11.39 17.42 3.24
C ASP A 66 -10.64 16.15 3.67
N PRO A 67 -10.07 16.10 4.89
CA PRO A 67 -9.29 14.96 5.36
C PRO A 67 -10.17 13.76 5.73
N ARG A 68 -11.51 13.93 5.71
CA ARG A 68 -12.42 12.84 6.04
C ARG A 68 -12.47 11.85 4.86
N PRO A 69 -12.32 10.55 5.10
CA PRO A 69 -12.44 9.53 4.06
C PRO A 69 -13.93 9.25 3.75
N LEU A 70 -14.73 10.28 3.45
CA LEU A 70 -16.20 10.19 3.32
C LEU A 70 -16.64 9.17 2.27
N THR A 71 -15.83 8.98 1.24
CA THR A 71 -16.11 8.08 0.13
C THR A 71 -15.48 6.70 0.30
N ASP A 72 -14.60 6.51 1.28
CA ASP A 72 -14.02 5.21 1.59
C ASP A 72 -14.95 4.42 2.52
N VAL A 73 -16.03 3.92 1.94
CA VAL A 73 -17.00 3.08 2.63
C VAL A 73 -16.55 1.61 2.70
N GLY A 74 -15.42 1.27 2.09
CA GLY A 74 -14.88 -0.09 1.99
C GLY A 74 -13.88 -0.45 3.09
N ILE A 75 -13.44 0.51 3.90
CA ILE A 75 -12.32 0.36 4.86
C ILE A 75 -12.43 -0.86 5.77
N VAL A 76 -13.61 -1.17 6.32
CA VAL A 76 -13.79 -2.30 7.24
C VAL A 76 -13.66 -3.64 6.50
N ALA A 77 -14.38 -3.78 5.38
CA ALA A 77 -14.34 -5.01 4.58
C ALA A 77 -12.93 -5.28 4.04
N ARG A 78 -12.26 -4.23 3.55
CA ARG A 78 -10.88 -4.29 3.08
C ARG A 78 -9.90 -4.62 4.21
N SER A 79 -9.98 -3.95 5.35
CA SER A 79 -9.11 -4.24 6.51
C SER A 79 -9.27 -5.69 6.98
N PHE A 80 -10.50 -6.21 6.98
CA PHE A 80 -10.76 -7.59 7.35
C PHE A 80 -10.18 -8.59 6.34
N ASP A 81 -10.45 -8.43 5.04
CA ASP A 81 -9.87 -9.29 3.99
C ASP A 81 -8.34 -9.27 4.01
N LEU A 82 -7.74 -8.07 4.10
CA LEU A 82 -6.30 -7.90 4.21
C LEU A 82 -5.75 -8.59 5.46
N SER A 83 -6.39 -8.43 6.62
CA SER A 83 -5.92 -9.05 7.86
C SER A 83 -5.88 -10.57 7.78
N MET A 84 -6.89 -11.20 7.14
CA MET A 84 -6.94 -12.65 6.98
C MET A 84 -5.82 -13.15 6.06
N ARG A 85 -5.61 -12.47 4.92
CA ARG A 85 -4.57 -12.83 3.95
C ARG A 85 -3.19 -12.61 4.54
N VAL A 86 -2.92 -11.43 5.11
CA VAL A 86 -1.61 -11.09 5.67
C VAL A 86 -1.28 -12.03 6.82
N ASP A 87 -2.19 -12.31 7.75
CA ASP A 87 -1.96 -13.24 8.85
C ASP A 87 -1.51 -14.64 8.36
N LEU A 88 -2.17 -15.18 7.34
CA LEU A 88 -1.76 -16.45 6.71
C LEU A 88 -0.37 -16.34 6.08
N ILE A 89 -0.10 -15.27 5.36
CA ILE A 89 1.15 -15.09 4.62
C ILE A 89 2.33 -14.91 5.57
N LEU A 90 2.18 -14.10 6.63
CA LEU A 90 3.20 -13.93 7.66
C LEU A 90 3.53 -15.28 8.33
N SER A 91 2.52 -16.09 8.60
CA SER A 91 2.74 -17.45 9.12
C SER A 91 3.48 -18.35 8.15
N MET A 92 3.13 -18.31 6.86
CA MET A 92 3.81 -19.12 5.83
C MET A 92 5.25 -18.70 5.61
N LEU A 93 5.56 -17.41 5.76
CA LEU A 93 6.89 -16.86 5.63
C LEU A 93 7.72 -16.96 6.92
N GLY A 94 7.19 -17.63 7.95
CA GLY A 94 7.89 -17.85 9.22
C GLY A 94 8.24 -16.55 9.93
N VAL A 95 7.35 -15.55 9.87
CA VAL A 95 7.47 -14.32 10.64
C VAL A 95 7.16 -14.65 12.11
N GLY A 96 8.07 -14.28 13.02
CA GLY A 96 7.88 -14.50 14.45
C GLY A 96 6.84 -13.55 15.05
N ALA A 97 6.17 -13.97 16.12
CA ALA A 97 5.16 -13.13 16.79
C ALA A 97 5.72 -11.81 17.35
N ASP A 98 7.00 -11.81 17.75
CA ASP A 98 7.69 -10.61 18.25
C ASP A 98 8.40 -9.81 17.14
N ALA A 99 8.27 -10.23 15.86
CA ALA A 99 8.77 -9.47 14.72
C ALA A 99 8.08 -8.10 14.66
N VAL A 100 8.83 -7.04 14.37
CA VAL A 100 8.28 -5.70 14.29
C VAL A 100 7.60 -5.53 12.95
N CYS A 101 6.27 -5.38 12.96
CA CYS A 101 5.48 -5.08 11.79
C CYS A 101 5.10 -3.61 11.81
N LEU A 102 5.07 -2.97 10.64
CA LEU A 102 4.71 -1.57 10.50
C LEU A 102 3.61 -1.43 9.43
N ASP A 103 2.48 -0.83 9.81
CA ASP A 103 1.44 -0.44 8.87
C ASP A 103 1.62 1.02 8.48
N TRP A 104 2.12 1.24 7.27
CA TRP A 104 2.49 2.53 6.73
C TRP A 104 1.31 3.19 6.00
N ALA A 105 1.01 4.43 6.39
CA ALA A 105 -0.19 5.15 6.00
C ALA A 105 -1.47 4.33 6.30
N GLY A 106 -1.49 3.69 7.48
CA GLY A 106 -2.56 2.79 7.92
C GLY A 106 -3.86 3.49 8.37
N GLY A 107 -3.98 4.80 8.14
CA GLY A 107 -5.16 5.58 8.52
C GLY A 107 -5.42 5.54 10.02
N ASN A 108 -6.67 5.34 10.43
CA ASN A 108 -7.06 5.37 11.84
C ASN A 108 -6.55 4.18 12.68
N GLY A 109 -5.76 3.27 12.09
CA GLY A 109 -5.14 2.12 12.77
C GLY A 109 -6.02 0.88 12.85
N LEU A 110 -7.16 0.81 12.13
CA LEU A 110 -8.07 -0.33 12.17
C LEU A 110 -7.38 -1.64 11.80
N PHE A 111 -6.65 -1.68 10.67
CA PHE A 111 -5.90 -2.86 10.25
C PHE A 111 -4.85 -3.25 11.29
N ALA A 112 -4.05 -2.29 11.77
CA ALA A 112 -3.05 -2.52 12.80
C ALA A 112 -3.67 -3.16 14.06
N ARG A 113 -4.81 -2.66 14.54
CA ARG A 113 -5.52 -3.24 15.69
C ARG A 113 -5.95 -4.68 15.42
N ILE A 114 -6.58 -4.95 14.29
CA ILE A 114 -6.99 -6.32 13.93
C ILE A 114 -5.77 -7.25 13.96
N MET A 115 -4.64 -6.83 13.39
CA MET A 115 -3.43 -7.64 13.36
C MET A 115 -2.79 -7.83 14.74
N ARG A 116 -2.82 -6.81 15.61
CA ARG A 116 -2.39 -6.93 17.02
C ARG A 116 -3.25 -7.95 17.77
N ASP A 117 -4.57 -7.86 17.62
CA ASP A 117 -5.49 -8.81 18.24
C ASP A 117 -5.18 -10.24 17.77
N ARG A 118 -4.80 -10.39 16.49
CA ARG A 118 -4.36 -11.65 15.84
C ARG A 118 -3.02 -12.23 16.29
N GLY A 119 -2.25 -11.51 17.11
CA GLY A 119 -0.98 -12.03 17.63
C GLY A 119 0.28 -11.39 17.04
N TRP A 120 0.16 -10.35 16.22
CA TRP A 120 1.30 -9.71 15.54
C TRP A 120 1.68 -8.38 16.20
N ASN A 121 2.98 -8.12 16.35
CA ASN A 121 3.46 -6.85 16.90
C ASN A 121 3.47 -5.73 15.84
N VAL A 122 2.27 -5.25 15.48
CA VAL A 122 2.08 -4.19 14.47
C VAL A 122 2.06 -2.80 15.10
N PHE A 123 2.85 -1.89 14.55
CA PHE A 123 2.85 -0.46 14.84
C PHE A 123 2.21 0.32 13.68
N LEU A 124 1.56 1.44 14.00
CA LEU A 124 0.99 2.34 13.00
C LEU A 124 1.97 3.46 12.67
N HIS A 125 2.24 3.70 11.39
CA HIS A 125 2.82 4.95 10.92
C HIS A 125 1.79 5.71 10.09
N GLU A 126 1.21 6.75 10.66
CA GLU A 126 0.20 7.58 10.00
C GLU A 126 0.33 9.03 10.48
N PRO A 127 0.81 9.96 9.63
CA PRO A 127 1.00 11.36 10.03
C PRO A 127 -0.24 12.25 9.82
N TYR A 128 -1.27 11.79 9.09
CA TYR A 128 -2.39 12.64 8.67
C TYR A 128 -3.73 12.27 9.33
N THR A 129 -3.91 11.01 9.73
CA THR A 129 -5.14 10.53 10.37
C THR A 129 -4.92 10.26 11.86
N PRO A 130 -5.79 10.74 12.77
CA PRO A 130 -5.68 10.43 14.18
C PRO A 130 -5.69 8.91 14.42
N ASN A 131 -4.83 8.46 15.32
CA ASN A 131 -4.72 7.06 15.71
C ASN A 131 -5.85 6.71 16.69
N PHE A 132 -6.89 6.04 16.20
CA PHE A 132 -8.03 5.66 17.04
C PHE A 132 -7.87 4.27 17.67
N TYR A 133 -7.39 3.31 16.89
CA TYR A 133 -7.49 1.90 17.28
C TYR A 133 -6.24 1.35 17.96
N VAL A 134 -5.07 1.96 17.77
CA VAL A 134 -3.81 1.49 18.36
C VAL A 134 -3.08 2.59 19.14
N PRO A 135 -3.73 3.24 20.12
CA PRO A 135 -3.07 4.25 20.94
C PRO A 135 -1.82 3.67 21.61
N PHE A 136 -0.78 4.49 21.77
CA PHE A 136 0.54 4.11 22.30
C PHE A 136 1.36 3.14 21.43
N HIS A 137 0.84 2.76 20.26
CA HIS A 137 1.50 1.85 19.32
C HIS A 137 1.70 2.52 17.95
N SER A 138 1.89 3.85 17.93
CA SER A 138 2.44 4.49 16.75
C SER A 138 3.95 4.25 16.67
N ALA A 139 4.48 4.20 15.45
CA ALA A 139 5.90 4.01 15.18
C ALA A 139 6.74 5.12 15.80
N GLU A 140 6.26 6.37 15.74
CA GLU A 140 6.91 7.53 16.34
C GLU A 140 7.01 7.41 17.86
N GLN A 141 5.89 7.12 18.54
CA GLN A 141 5.87 7.01 20.01
C GLN A 141 6.69 5.82 20.52
N ALA A 142 6.79 4.76 19.73
CA ALA A 142 7.56 3.57 20.08
C ALA A 142 9.03 3.64 19.64
N GLY A 143 9.45 4.71 18.93
CA GLY A 143 10.82 4.83 18.42
C GLY A 143 11.18 3.73 17.42
N VAL A 144 10.23 3.31 16.58
CA VAL A 144 10.45 2.27 15.57
C VAL A 144 11.31 2.86 14.45
N GLU A 145 12.57 2.45 14.38
CA GLU A 145 13.50 2.83 13.29
C GLU A 145 13.66 1.73 12.23
N ARG A 146 13.27 0.49 12.56
CA ARG A 146 13.36 -0.68 11.69
C ARG A 146 12.13 -1.56 11.88
N ALA A 147 11.69 -2.18 10.79
CA ALA A 147 10.61 -3.14 10.80
C ALA A 147 11.04 -4.39 10.02
N ASP A 148 10.59 -5.57 10.44
CA ASP A 148 10.79 -6.82 9.73
C ASP A 148 9.81 -6.95 8.55
N VAL A 149 8.59 -6.41 8.76
CA VAL A 149 7.51 -6.35 7.78
C VAL A 149 6.99 -4.94 7.70
N VAL A 150 6.81 -4.42 6.49
CA VAL A 150 6.08 -3.18 6.22
C VAL A 150 4.86 -3.51 5.36
N THR A 151 3.70 -3.01 5.75
CA THR A 151 2.49 -3.00 4.92
C THR A 151 2.16 -1.59 4.47
N ALA A 152 1.69 -1.42 3.23
CA ALA A 152 1.18 -0.14 2.73
C ALA A 152 0.04 -0.40 1.74
N PHE A 153 -1.20 -0.22 2.19
CA PHE A 153 -2.39 -0.61 1.42
C PHE A 153 -3.05 0.61 0.79
N GLU A 154 -3.19 0.59 -0.55
CA GLU A 154 -3.75 1.71 -1.33
C GLU A 154 -3.01 3.02 -1.03
N VAL A 155 -1.68 2.97 -1.10
CA VAL A 155 -0.77 4.10 -0.85
C VAL A 155 -0.04 4.51 -2.11
N LEU A 156 0.37 3.54 -2.92
CA LEU A 156 1.33 3.71 -4.00
C LEU A 156 0.79 4.64 -5.09
N GLU A 157 -0.48 4.51 -5.41
CA GLU A 157 -1.21 5.27 -6.42
C GLU A 157 -1.34 6.76 -6.09
N HIS A 158 -1.20 7.11 -4.81
CA HIS A 158 -1.27 8.47 -4.30
C HIS A 158 0.07 9.21 -4.33
N LEU A 159 1.17 8.51 -4.62
CA LEU A 159 2.52 9.09 -4.56
C LEU A 159 2.77 10.03 -5.76
N PRO A 160 2.92 11.35 -5.55
CA PRO A 160 3.17 12.28 -6.64
C PRO A 160 4.58 12.15 -7.21
N ASP A 161 5.58 11.69 -6.43
CA ASP A 161 6.96 11.48 -6.86
C ASP A 161 7.45 10.07 -6.46
N PRO A 162 6.96 9.02 -7.14
CA PRO A 162 7.18 7.64 -6.69
C PRO A 162 8.65 7.20 -6.70
N ALA A 163 9.53 7.81 -7.51
CA ALA A 163 10.96 7.51 -7.47
C ALA A 163 11.63 7.93 -6.16
N ARG A 164 11.06 8.93 -5.46
CA ARG A 164 11.52 9.47 -4.18
C ARG A 164 10.67 8.94 -3.02
N ASP A 165 9.36 9.03 -3.14
CA ASP A 165 8.43 8.83 -2.01
C ASP A 165 8.44 7.36 -1.52
N ILE A 166 8.67 6.40 -2.43
CA ILE A 166 8.78 4.97 -2.11
C ILE A 166 9.99 4.68 -1.20
N GLU A 167 11.04 5.51 -1.22
CA GLU A 167 12.21 5.31 -0.35
C GLU A 167 11.83 5.30 1.13
N ALA A 168 10.76 6.01 1.53
CA ALA A 168 10.28 6.00 2.90
C ALA A 168 9.84 4.60 3.37
N LEU A 169 9.21 3.81 2.49
CA LEU A 169 8.83 2.41 2.79
C LEU A 169 10.06 1.53 3.03
N PHE A 170 11.16 1.79 2.30
CA PHE A 170 12.41 1.06 2.44
C PHE A 170 13.31 1.59 3.57
N GLY A 171 13.03 2.78 4.11
CA GLY A 171 13.77 3.38 5.22
C GLY A 171 13.79 2.52 6.48
N PHE A 172 12.74 1.73 6.70
CA PHE A 172 12.64 0.76 7.80
C PHE A 172 13.39 -0.55 7.54
N ASP A 173 13.99 -0.69 6.36
CA ASP A 173 14.79 -1.82 5.89
C ASP A 173 14.11 -3.21 6.05
N PRO A 174 12.83 -3.36 5.62
CA PRO A 174 12.07 -4.59 5.86
C PRO A 174 12.66 -5.81 5.16
N ASP A 175 12.39 -7.00 5.70
CA ASP A 175 12.55 -8.25 4.97
C ASP A 175 11.39 -8.47 4.00
N ILE A 176 10.19 -8.04 4.38
CA ILE A 176 8.96 -8.19 3.62
C ILE A 176 8.28 -6.82 3.50
N LEU A 177 8.06 -6.35 2.27
CA LEU A 177 7.16 -5.22 2.00
C LEU A 177 5.93 -5.75 1.26
N ILE A 178 4.75 -5.55 1.85
CA ILE A 178 3.45 -5.93 1.27
C ILE A 178 2.73 -4.64 0.90
N VAL A 179 2.35 -4.50 -0.36
CA VAL A 179 1.62 -3.33 -0.83
C VAL A 179 0.38 -3.76 -1.60
N THR A 180 -0.64 -2.90 -1.61
CA THR A 180 -1.75 -3.04 -2.55
C THR A 180 -1.83 -1.84 -3.47
N THR A 181 -2.01 -2.11 -4.76
CA THR A 181 -2.37 -1.16 -5.82
C THR A 181 -2.90 -1.96 -6.99
N GLU A 182 -3.81 -1.40 -7.78
CA GLU A 182 -4.16 -2.02 -9.05
C GLU A 182 -3.03 -1.85 -10.09
N LEU A 183 -2.85 -2.85 -10.94
CA LEU A 183 -1.83 -2.81 -11.99
C LEU A 183 -2.35 -2.19 -13.28
N TYR A 184 -1.60 -1.22 -13.79
CA TYR A 184 -1.77 -0.72 -15.14
C TYR A 184 -1.14 -1.66 -16.17
N SER A 185 -1.94 -2.05 -17.17
CA SER A 185 -1.52 -2.87 -18.31
C SER A 185 -2.18 -2.39 -19.61
N GLY A 186 -2.45 -1.09 -19.73
CA GLY A 186 -3.08 -0.50 -20.92
C GLY A 186 -4.58 -0.28 -20.79
N GLN A 187 -5.13 -0.24 -19.57
CA GLN A 187 -6.54 0.09 -19.37
C GLN A 187 -6.89 1.43 -20.02
N ASP A 188 -8.10 1.50 -20.58
CA ASP A 188 -8.62 2.73 -21.18
C ASP A 188 -9.17 3.70 -20.14
N ARG A 189 -9.59 4.88 -20.60
CA ARG A 189 -10.05 6.00 -19.78
C ARG A 189 -11.23 5.69 -18.85
N SER A 190 -11.98 4.59 -19.09
CA SER A 190 -13.12 4.18 -18.27
C SER A 190 -12.72 3.40 -17.01
N TRP A 191 -11.43 3.14 -16.81
CA TRP A 191 -10.96 2.40 -15.65
C TRP A 191 -11.28 3.13 -14.34
N TYR A 192 -12.12 2.51 -13.52
CA TYR A 192 -12.60 3.06 -12.25
C TYR A 192 -11.45 3.54 -11.33
N TYR A 193 -10.30 2.88 -11.43
CA TYR A 193 -9.15 3.14 -10.58
C TYR A 193 -8.46 4.48 -10.86
N PHE A 194 -8.78 5.18 -11.95
CA PHE A 194 -8.32 6.56 -12.14
C PHE A 194 -8.93 7.55 -11.15
N GLY A 195 -9.99 7.17 -10.42
CA GLY A 195 -10.49 7.94 -9.29
C GLY A 195 -11.00 9.33 -9.68
N GLU A 196 -11.71 9.46 -10.81
CA GLU A 196 -12.17 10.75 -11.35
C GLU A 196 -12.89 11.62 -10.30
N ASN A 197 -13.62 11.03 -9.37
CA ASN A 197 -14.39 11.76 -8.36
C ASN A 197 -13.54 12.31 -7.21
N ASN A 198 -12.41 11.69 -6.87
CA ASN A 198 -11.57 12.11 -5.75
C ASN A 198 -10.26 12.80 -6.21
N GLY A 199 -9.77 12.50 -7.42
CA GLY A 199 -8.54 13.08 -7.96
C GLY A 199 -7.26 12.72 -7.19
N GLN A 200 -7.30 11.76 -6.28
CA GLN A 200 -6.17 11.42 -5.40
C GLN A 200 -5.21 10.41 -6.03
N HIS A 201 -5.65 9.63 -7.02
CA HIS A 201 -4.80 8.66 -7.72
C HIS A 201 -4.04 9.37 -8.84
N VAL A 202 -2.71 9.43 -8.75
CA VAL A 202 -1.85 10.23 -9.62
C VAL A 202 -0.76 9.43 -10.31
N PHE A 203 -0.55 8.17 -9.91
CA PHE A 203 0.40 7.26 -10.53
C PHE A 203 -0.17 5.84 -10.56
N PHE A 204 0.06 5.10 -11.64
CA PHE A 204 -0.54 3.79 -11.89
C PHE A 204 0.54 2.82 -12.36
N TYR A 205 0.93 1.91 -11.47
CA TYR A 205 2.10 1.06 -11.68
C TYR A 205 1.81 -0.07 -12.63
N SER A 206 2.70 -0.27 -13.61
CA SER A 206 2.74 -1.55 -14.31
C SER A 206 3.49 -2.59 -13.49
N ARG A 207 3.36 -3.87 -13.86
CA ARG A 207 4.19 -4.94 -13.31
C ARG A 207 5.69 -4.63 -13.46
N LYS A 208 6.11 -4.17 -14.65
CA LYS A 208 7.50 -3.80 -14.93
C LYS A 208 7.96 -2.61 -14.07
N GLY A 209 7.05 -1.67 -13.75
CA GLY A 209 7.28 -0.59 -12.79
C GLY A 209 7.61 -1.13 -11.40
N LEU A 210 6.76 -2.00 -10.85
CA LEU A 210 7.01 -2.63 -9.55
C LEU A 210 8.27 -3.51 -9.54
N GLU A 211 8.54 -4.25 -10.61
CA GLU A 211 9.77 -5.04 -10.75
C GLU A 211 11.02 -4.15 -10.72
N SER A 212 10.93 -2.96 -11.33
CA SER A 212 12.04 -2.00 -11.32
C SER A 212 12.33 -1.47 -9.91
N ILE A 213 11.29 -1.22 -9.10
CA ILE A 213 11.41 -0.86 -7.69
C ILE A 213 12.04 -2.01 -6.92
N ALA A 214 11.48 -3.22 -7.02
CA ALA A 214 12.00 -4.39 -6.32
C ALA A 214 13.50 -4.60 -6.60
N ARG A 215 13.90 -4.56 -7.87
CA ARG A 215 15.30 -4.70 -8.29
C ARG A 215 16.21 -3.60 -7.74
N ARG A 216 15.76 -2.34 -7.73
CA ARG A 216 16.51 -1.20 -7.17
C ARG A 216 16.85 -1.40 -5.70
N HIS A 217 15.96 -2.05 -4.96
CA HIS A 217 16.12 -2.33 -3.52
C HIS A 217 16.63 -3.75 -3.21
N GLY A 218 17.11 -4.49 -4.21
CA GLY A 218 17.64 -5.86 -4.03
C GLY A 218 16.58 -6.86 -3.56
N ARG A 219 15.34 -6.72 -4.03
CA ARG A 219 14.17 -7.54 -3.68
C ARG A 219 13.68 -8.36 -4.87
N GLY A 220 13.08 -9.51 -4.58
CA GLY A 220 12.22 -10.24 -5.51
C GLY A 220 10.79 -9.68 -5.44
N LEU A 221 10.02 -9.82 -6.52
CA LEU A 221 8.61 -9.43 -6.59
C LEU A 221 7.71 -10.66 -6.79
N ILE A 222 6.64 -10.76 -6.00
CA ILE A 222 5.50 -11.63 -6.28
C ILE A 222 4.26 -10.72 -6.40
N THR A 223 3.41 -10.96 -7.40
CA THR A 223 2.18 -10.19 -7.62
C THR A 223 0.99 -11.14 -7.75
N ALA A 224 -0.10 -10.82 -7.06
CA ALA A 224 -1.33 -11.59 -7.05
C ALA A 224 -2.55 -10.66 -6.99
N GLY A 225 -3.21 -10.46 -8.13
CA GLY A 225 -4.21 -9.39 -8.27
C GLY A 225 -3.60 -8.03 -7.91
N SER A 226 -4.26 -7.29 -7.01
CA SER A 226 -3.81 -6.00 -6.50
C SER A 226 -2.82 -6.09 -5.34
N MET A 227 -2.44 -7.28 -4.87
CA MET A 227 -1.49 -7.46 -3.77
C MET A 227 -0.09 -7.81 -4.30
N HIS A 228 0.92 -7.15 -3.77
CA HIS A 228 2.31 -7.27 -4.21
C HIS A 228 3.25 -7.44 -3.03
N PHE A 229 4.23 -8.33 -3.19
CA PHE A 229 5.18 -8.71 -2.16
C PHE A 229 6.59 -8.46 -2.67
N LEU A 230 7.32 -7.59 -1.99
CA LEU A 230 8.73 -7.33 -2.26
C LEU A 230 9.54 -8.00 -1.15
N LEU A 231 10.24 -9.08 -1.50
CA LEU A 231 10.89 -9.99 -0.56
C LEU A 231 12.41 -9.89 -0.63
N ARG A 232 13.09 -9.86 0.51
CA ARG A 232 14.55 -10.00 0.59
C ARG A 232 14.95 -11.41 0.16
N SER A 233 15.96 -11.55 -0.71
CA SER A 233 16.45 -12.89 -1.08
C SER A 233 17.04 -13.69 0.08
N LYS A 234 17.53 -13.00 1.11
CA LYS A 234 18.04 -13.60 2.36
C LYS A 234 17.46 -12.81 3.54
N PRO A 235 16.30 -13.19 4.09
CA PRO A 235 15.71 -12.48 5.22
C PRO A 235 16.65 -12.51 6.43
N ARG A 236 16.59 -11.46 7.24
CA ARG A 236 17.40 -11.29 8.45
C ARG A 236 16.68 -11.78 9.70
N ARG A 237 15.36 -11.58 9.77
CA ARG A 237 14.52 -11.92 10.94
C ARG A 237 13.31 -12.79 10.61
N CYS A 238 12.95 -12.90 9.33
CA CYS A 238 11.95 -13.88 8.87
C CYS A 238 12.62 -15.21 8.49
N ALA A 239 11.89 -16.32 8.58
CA ALA A 239 12.46 -17.66 8.37
C ALA A 239 12.18 -18.28 6.99
N TYR A 240 11.82 -17.47 5.97
CA TYR A 240 11.53 -17.97 4.63
C TYR A 240 12.78 -18.18 3.77
N GLY A 241 12.73 -19.19 2.90
CA GLY A 241 13.64 -19.40 1.79
C GLY A 241 12.89 -19.56 0.45
N MET A 242 13.58 -20.11 -0.54
CA MET A 242 12.98 -20.31 -1.88
C MET A 242 11.76 -21.25 -1.86
N ALA A 243 11.72 -22.22 -0.95
CA ALA A 243 10.60 -23.15 -0.84
C ALA A 243 9.32 -22.45 -0.38
N GLU A 244 9.40 -21.63 0.67
CA GLU A 244 8.29 -20.83 1.18
C GLU A 244 7.84 -19.78 0.17
N ILE A 245 8.79 -19.14 -0.53
CA ILE A 245 8.51 -18.21 -1.64
C ILE A 245 7.71 -18.89 -2.75
N HIS A 246 8.12 -20.09 -3.19
CA HIS A 246 7.40 -20.85 -4.20
C HIS A 246 6.02 -21.30 -3.71
N ALA A 247 5.90 -21.74 -2.46
CA ALA A 247 4.62 -22.12 -1.87
C ALA A 247 3.66 -20.93 -1.77
N LEU A 248 4.17 -19.75 -1.39
CA LEU A 248 3.41 -18.51 -1.38
C LEU A 248 2.95 -18.13 -2.80
N ALA A 249 3.86 -18.14 -3.78
CA ALA A 249 3.50 -17.84 -5.17
C ALA A 249 2.43 -18.80 -5.72
N ALA A 250 2.53 -20.09 -5.42
CA ALA A 250 1.54 -21.09 -5.80
C ALA A 250 0.18 -20.84 -5.14
N LEU A 251 0.16 -20.50 -3.85
CA LEU A 251 -1.08 -20.19 -3.13
C LEU A 251 -1.73 -18.91 -3.64
N LEU A 252 -0.94 -17.88 -3.90
CA LEU A 252 -1.41 -16.61 -4.43
C LEU A 252 -1.97 -16.72 -5.86
N GLY A 253 -1.55 -17.74 -6.63
CA GLY A 253 -2.14 -18.08 -7.92
C GLY A 253 -3.49 -18.80 -7.85
N ASP A 254 -3.97 -19.12 -6.64
CA ASP A 254 -5.23 -19.83 -6.37
C ASP A 254 -6.05 -19.07 -5.32
N PRO A 255 -6.84 -18.05 -5.73
CA PRO A 255 -7.58 -17.18 -4.82
C PRO A 255 -8.59 -17.92 -3.92
N GLU A 256 -9.22 -18.99 -4.42
CA GLU A 256 -10.17 -19.79 -3.64
C GLU A 256 -9.45 -20.54 -2.52
N ARG A 257 -8.32 -21.18 -2.84
CA ARG A 257 -7.51 -21.87 -1.84
C ARG A 257 -6.88 -20.90 -0.84
N LEU A 258 -6.43 -19.72 -1.29
CA LEU A 258 -5.94 -18.66 -0.41
C LEU A 258 -7.02 -18.26 0.59
N HIS A 259 -8.23 -17.97 0.11
CA HIS A 259 -9.35 -17.60 0.97
C HIS A 259 -9.69 -18.72 1.97
N ALA A 260 -9.81 -19.97 1.51
CA ALA A 260 -10.13 -21.11 2.36
C ALA A 260 -9.10 -21.29 3.50
N LYS A 261 -7.80 -21.23 3.18
CA LYS A 261 -6.73 -21.31 4.19
C LYS A 261 -6.72 -20.12 5.16
N ALA A 262 -7.03 -18.93 4.66
CA ALA A 262 -7.09 -17.74 5.50
C ALA A 262 -8.24 -17.82 6.51
N MET A 263 -9.39 -18.38 6.08
CA MET A 263 -10.55 -18.64 6.94
C MET A 263 -10.28 -19.75 7.98
N GLU A 264 -9.57 -20.81 7.60
CA GLU A 264 -9.14 -21.87 8.53
C GLU A 264 -8.25 -21.28 9.64
N ARG A 265 -7.21 -20.54 9.27
CA ARG A 265 -6.31 -19.88 10.22
C ARG A 265 -7.04 -18.87 11.11
N MET A 266 -7.98 -18.10 10.55
CA MET A 266 -8.80 -17.20 11.35
C MET A 266 -9.57 -17.95 12.43
N SER A 267 -10.09 -19.13 12.10
CA SER A 267 -10.80 -19.97 13.06
C SER A 267 -9.89 -20.46 14.19
N ASP A 268 -8.62 -20.73 13.92
CA ASP A 268 -7.64 -21.07 14.96
C ASP A 268 -7.38 -19.89 15.91
N HIS A 269 -7.24 -18.68 15.36
CA HIS A 269 -7.04 -17.49 16.17
C HIS A 269 -8.24 -17.22 17.09
N MET A 270 -9.47 -17.39 16.60
CA MET A 270 -10.69 -17.24 17.41
C MET A 270 -10.78 -18.21 18.59
N ARG A 271 -10.02 -19.32 18.59
CA ARG A 271 -9.97 -20.28 19.71
C ARG A 271 -8.99 -19.86 20.80
N SER A 272 -8.06 -18.94 20.53
CA SER A 272 -7.13 -18.38 21.53
C SER A 272 -6.85 -16.90 21.23
N PRO A 273 -7.89 -16.06 21.27
CA PRO A 273 -7.76 -14.65 20.89
C PRO A 273 -6.92 -13.90 21.93
N PHE A 274 -6.33 -12.76 21.55
CA PHE A 274 -5.83 -11.72 22.48
C PHE A 274 -4.41 -11.86 23.07
N ARG A 275 -3.47 -12.58 22.44
CA ARG A 275 -2.08 -12.63 22.94
C ARG A 275 -1.46 -11.23 23.13
N HIS A 276 -1.67 -10.30 22.21
CA HIS A 276 -1.25 -8.91 22.40
C HIS A 276 -2.32 -8.05 23.03
N ALA A 277 -3.62 -8.26 22.81
CA ALA A 277 -4.61 -7.37 23.46
C ALA A 277 -4.53 -7.39 25.01
N LEU A 278 -4.16 -8.53 25.63
CA LEU A 278 -3.91 -8.57 27.07
C LEU A 278 -2.62 -7.83 27.47
N ARG A 279 -1.54 -7.98 26.68
CA ARG A 279 -0.27 -7.26 26.88
C ARG A 279 -0.45 -5.75 26.67
N ASP A 280 -1.05 -5.36 25.54
CA ASP A 280 -1.43 -3.99 25.20
C ASP A 280 -2.25 -3.36 26.32
N HIS A 281 -3.25 -4.06 26.86
CA HIS A 281 -4.04 -3.53 27.97
C HIS A 281 -3.17 -3.19 29.19
N GLN A 282 -2.27 -4.10 29.58
CA GLN A 282 -1.35 -3.88 30.69
C GLN A 282 -0.37 -2.73 30.40
N ASP A 283 0.20 -2.69 29.21
CA ASP A 283 1.14 -1.66 28.77
C ASP A 283 0.49 -0.27 28.72
N ILE A 284 -0.73 -0.19 28.19
CA ILE A 284 -1.53 1.04 28.13
C ILE A 284 -1.86 1.52 29.54
N LEU A 285 -2.34 0.64 30.43
CA LEU A 285 -2.63 1.01 31.82
C LEU A 285 -1.38 1.53 32.54
N ALA A 286 -0.23 0.88 32.35
CA ALA A 286 1.02 1.31 32.96
C ALA A 286 1.44 2.72 32.48
N ARG A 287 1.32 2.99 31.18
CA ARG A 287 1.58 4.32 30.60
C ARG A 287 0.61 5.39 31.10
N MET A 288 -0.69 5.08 31.14
CA MET A 288 -1.69 5.99 31.69
C MET A 288 -1.45 6.30 33.17
N GLN A 289 -1.03 5.30 33.96
CA GLN A 289 -0.65 5.48 35.37
C GLN A 289 0.62 6.32 35.54
N ALA A 290 1.55 6.25 34.58
CA ALA A 290 2.74 7.09 34.54
C ALA A 290 2.46 8.54 34.10
N GLY A 291 1.22 8.85 33.67
CA GLY A 291 0.80 10.17 33.21
C GLY A 291 0.99 10.40 31.72
N ASP A 292 1.33 9.36 30.94
CA ASP A 292 1.40 9.45 29.49
C ASP A 292 0.00 9.63 28.89
N LEU A 293 -0.12 10.50 27.90
CA LEU A 293 -1.33 10.68 27.12
C LEU A 293 -1.11 10.10 25.72
N PRO A 294 -2.08 9.36 25.15
CA PRO A 294 -1.99 8.94 23.75
C PRO A 294 -2.06 10.19 22.86
N ALA A 295 -1.39 10.11 21.71
CA ALA A 295 -1.44 11.16 20.69
C ALA A 295 -2.78 11.15 19.95
#